data_AF-A0AAV0UDA2-F1
#
_entry.id   AF-A0AAV0UDA2-F1
#
_cell.length_a   1.000
_cell.length_b   1.000
_cell.length_c   1.000
_cell.angle_alpha   90.00
_cell.angle_beta   90.00
_cell.angle_gamma   90.00
#
_symmetry.space_group_name_H-M   'P 1'
#
loop_
_entity.id
_entity.type
_entity.pdbx_description
1 polymer ?
#
loop_
_entity_poly.entity_id
_entity_poly.type
_entity_poly.pdbx_seq_one_letter_code
_entity_poly.pdbx_strand_id
1 'polypeptide(L)'
;MSTPNEEVVEETPPSVAIEELLLRPIEMLINSSKEIVPAGTPAYKEGGNALKGLYAIINRPSDPSEVEFLHSYVNEIVLALCDCIHGAFYAGNAEKRPEMYILAISITTLTVVFNSEAVTSMQRYTVERVLLELCSKIMDPRLEKFSQKASLPATELTVTPEENRYLMVYKALYKAMRKLTERAKAGDVYPSVINLLQRLMHNDVGEYNKNDTLKHLLKEDSLDQLVGRILLKLTNIQANSLAPFEGIDIFGVLMQMHGFFSTLPRAEVMMVDIANDNMQSALKIIAESLTKTRPSAFEASMKDIPSTSLVHQILDEMGYGQSHRQDAAEPGLHFGENSTRFTAVAPRIMNHFDGGLAANSCRGTAGSVPRTSTSTSTTTSEQLENLRERLQMSRHFN
;
A
#
# COMPACT_ATOMS: atom_id res chain seq x y z
N MET A 1 -50.44 33.69 26.00
CA MET A 1 -49.57 33.78 24.80
C MET A 1 -48.31 33.00 25.12
N SER A 2 -48.09 31.88 24.41
CA SER A 2 -46.90 31.05 24.59
C SER A 2 -45.81 31.55 23.65
N THR A 3 -44.62 31.75 24.19
CA THR A 3 -43.39 32.03 23.44
C THR A 3 -43.06 30.87 22.49
N PRO A 4 -42.62 31.11 21.24
CA PRO A 4 -42.22 30.03 20.35
C PRO A 4 -40.90 29.41 20.85
N ASN A 5 -40.84 28.08 20.87
CA ASN A 5 -39.58 27.35 20.98
C ASN A 5 -38.72 27.71 19.77
N GLU A 6 -37.55 28.31 20.00
CA GLU A 6 -36.45 28.26 19.05
C GLU A 6 -36.07 26.79 18.88
N GLU A 7 -36.37 26.23 17.71
CA GLU A 7 -35.73 25.00 17.26
C GLU A 7 -34.24 25.27 17.19
N VAL A 8 -33.48 24.70 18.12
CA VAL A 8 -32.03 24.61 18.00
C VAL A 8 -31.76 23.74 16.77
N VAL A 9 -31.53 24.39 15.64
CA VAL A 9 -30.96 23.72 14.46
C VAL A 9 -29.58 23.27 14.89
N GLU A 10 -29.40 21.97 15.14
CA GLU A 10 -28.08 21.38 15.27
C GLU A 10 -27.32 21.67 13.97
N GLU A 11 -26.43 22.66 13.98
CA GLU A 11 -25.53 22.93 12.86
C GLU A 11 -24.68 21.68 12.66
N THR A 12 -24.84 21.05 11.49
CA THR A 12 -24.03 19.90 11.08
C THR A 12 -22.55 20.26 11.21
N PRO A 13 -21.73 19.44 11.90
CA PRO A 13 -20.31 19.73 12.04
C PRO A 13 -19.66 20.00 10.67
N PRO A 14 -18.79 21.01 10.52
CA PRO A 14 -18.21 21.38 9.23
C PRO A 14 -17.50 20.22 8.52
N SER A 15 -16.86 19.32 9.28
CA SER A 15 -16.23 18.10 8.76
C SER A 15 -17.24 17.13 8.14
N VAL A 16 -18.44 17.00 8.72
CA VAL A 16 -19.54 16.19 8.19
C VAL A 16 -20.11 16.83 6.92
N ALA A 17 -20.26 18.15 6.89
CA ALA A 17 -20.70 18.83 5.68
C ALA A 17 -19.69 18.70 4.52
N ILE A 18 -18.37 18.67 4.81
CA ILE A 18 -17.33 18.39 3.81
C ILE A 18 -17.43 16.93 3.33
N GLU A 19 -17.70 15.97 4.22
CA GLU A 19 -17.96 14.56 3.88
C GLU A 19 -19.13 14.43 2.89
N GLU A 20 -20.25 15.10 3.15
CA GLU A 20 -21.41 15.07 2.25
C GLU A 20 -21.14 15.69 0.87
N LEU A 21 -20.28 16.71 0.81
CA LEU A 21 -19.93 17.40 -0.43
C LEU A 21 -18.88 16.67 -1.26
N LEU A 22 -18.03 15.85 -0.64
CA LEU A 22 -16.90 15.21 -1.30
C LEU A 22 -17.01 13.68 -1.30
N LEU A 23 -17.10 13.06 -0.13
CA LEU A 23 -17.01 11.60 -0.03
C LEU A 23 -18.24 10.91 -0.62
N ARG A 24 -19.46 11.35 -0.26
CA ARG A 24 -20.69 10.72 -0.80
C ARG A 24 -20.78 10.80 -2.33
N PRO A 25 -20.52 11.94 -2.99
CA PRO A 25 -20.50 11.99 -4.45
C PRO A 25 -19.43 11.10 -5.07
N ILE A 26 -18.27 10.91 -4.42
CA ILE A 26 -17.23 9.98 -4.87
C ILE A 26 -17.74 8.54 -4.77
N GLU A 27 -18.37 8.15 -3.67
CA GLU A 27 -18.95 6.81 -3.49
C GLU A 27 -20.04 6.53 -4.54
N MET A 28 -20.85 7.54 -4.88
CA MET A 28 -21.86 7.47 -5.94
C MET A 28 -21.29 7.31 -7.35
N LEU A 29 -19.98 7.45 -7.56
CA LEU A 29 -19.35 7.08 -8.84
C LEU A 29 -19.40 5.58 -9.09
N ILE A 30 -19.57 4.78 -8.05
CA ILE A 30 -19.55 3.33 -8.11
C ILE A 30 -20.97 2.79 -7.99
N ASN A 31 -21.39 2.01 -8.99
CA ASN A 31 -22.69 1.35 -8.94
C ASN A 31 -22.63 0.07 -8.10
N SER A 32 -23.78 -0.58 -7.90
CA SER A 32 -23.90 -1.84 -7.16
C SER A 32 -23.08 -3.00 -7.75
N SER A 33 -22.70 -2.90 -9.03
CA SER A 33 -21.86 -3.87 -9.74
C SER A 33 -20.36 -3.54 -9.65
N LYS A 34 -19.98 -2.55 -8.83
CA LYS A 34 -18.59 -2.07 -8.67
C LYS A 34 -17.99 -1.51 -9.96
N GLU A 35 -18.81 -0.99 -10.87
CA GLU A 35 -18.36 -0.29 -12.08
C GLU A 35 -18.62 1.22 -11.96
N ILE A 36 -17.87 2.01 -12.72
CA ILE A 36 -18.10 3.45 -12.83
C ILE A 36 -19.46 3.71 -13.48
N VAL A 37 -20.25 4.61 -12.89
CA VAL A 37 -21.52 5.07 -13.45
C VAL A 37 -21.31 5.72 -14.83
N PRO A 38 -22.28 5.66 -15.75
CA PRO A 38 -22.10 6.20 -17.10
C PRO A 38 -21.79 7.71 -17.10
N ALA A 39 -20.90 8.15 -18.00
CA ALA A 39 -20.40 9.53 -18.07
C ALA A 39 -21.47 10.63 -18.24
N GLY A 40 -22.65 10.28 -18.77
CA GLY A 40 -23.78 11.20 -18.93
C GLY A 40 -24.65 11.40 -17.68
N THR A 41 -24.37 10.70 -16.58
CA THR A 41 -25.19 10.77 -15.36
C THR A 41 -24.78 11.94 -14.46
N PRO A 42 -25.71 12.51 -13.66
CA PRO A 42 -25.38 13.49 -12.64
C PRO A 42 -24.31 12.98 -11.67
N ALA A 43 -24.41 11.71 -11.25
CA ALA A 43 -23.46 11.07 -10.36
C ALA A 43 -22.01 11.08 -10.91
N TYR A 44 -21.82 10.82 -12.22
CA TYR A 44 -20.49 10.90 -12.84
C TYR A 44 -19.90 12.31 -12.73
N LYS A 45 -20.70 13.32 -13.05
CA LYS A 45 -20.26 14.72 -13.04
C LYS A 45 -19.98 15.20 -11.62
N GLU A 46 -20.87 14.90 -10.68
CA GLU A 46 -20.74 15.31 -9.28
C GLU A 46 -19.55 14.62 -8.62
N GLY A 47 -19.44 13.30 -8.75
CA GLY A 47 -18.30 12.56 -8.21
C GLY A 47 -16.97 12.94 -8.85
N GLY A 48 -16.95 13.18 -10.17
CA GLY A 48 -15.75 13.68 -10.86
C GLY A 48 -15.30 15.06 -10.36
N ASN A 49 -16.23 15.94 -9.99
CA ASN A 49 -15.91 17.23 -9.38
C ASN A 49 -15.49 17.08 -7.91
N ALA A 50 -16.12 16.16 -7.17
CA ALA A 50 -15.73 15.85 -5.81
C ALA A 50 -14.31 15.27 -5.73
N LEU A 51 -13.89 14.42 -6.68
CA LEU A 51 -12.50 13.97 -6.80
C LEU A 51 -11.52 15.14 -7.02
N LYS A 52 -11.88 16.12 -7.88
CA LYS A 52 -11.09 17.35 -8.07
C LYS A 52 -11.00 18.18 -6.78
N GLY A 53 -12.12 18.32 -6.07
CA GLY A 53 -12.18 19.01 -4.78
C GLY A 53 -11.32 18.36 -3.72
N LEU A 54 -11.46 17.05 -3.55
CA LEU A 54 -10.67 16.25 -2.62
C LEU A 54 -9.17 16.38 -2.92
N TYR A 55 -8.75 16.24 -4.19
CA TYR A 55 -7.37 16.49 -4.60
C TYR A 55 -6.87 17.88 -4.17
N ALA A 56 -7.67 18.92 -4.37
CA ALA A 56 -7.30 20.29 -4.02
C ALA A 56 -7.11 20.47 -2.52
N ILE A 57 -8.03 19.92 -1.71
CA ILE A 57 -8.00 20.03 -0.25
C ILE A 57 -6.84 19.24 0.35
N ILE A 58 -6.58 18.01 -0.11
CA ILE A 58 -5.43 17.23 0.39
C ILE A 58 -4.11 17.95 0.11
N ASN A 59 -3.99 18.56 -1.08
CA ASN A 59 -2.77 19.22 -1.50
C ASN A 59 -2.54 20.56 -0.76
N ARG A 60 -3.62 21.31 -0.50
CA ARG A 60 -3.58 22.61 0.18
C ARG A 60 -4.86 22.83 0.99
N PRO A 61 -4.91 22.33 2.23
CA PRO A 61 -6.00 22.68 3.15
C PRO A 61 -5.99 24.18 3.38
N SER A 62 -7.15 24.80 3.25
CA SER A 62 -7.39 26.24 3.35
C SER A 62 -7.83 26.65 4.76
N ASP A 63 -8.41 25.75 5.53
CA ASP A 63 -8.90 26.00 6.88
C ASP A 63 -8.77 24.76 7.81
N PRO A 64 -8.97 24.93 9.14
CA PRO A 64 -8.84 23.83 10.10
C PRO A 64 -9.88 22.70 9.95
N SER A 65 -11.07 22.99 9.44
CA SER A 65 -12.13 21.99 9.26
C SER A 65 -11.81 21.03 8.11
N GLU A 66 -11.17 21.53 7.05
CA GLU A 66 -10.59 20.69 6.00
C GLU A 66 -9.50 19.75 6.54
N VAL A 67 -8.64 20.24 7.44
CA VAL A 67 -7.61 19.40 8.09
C VAL A 67 -8.24 18.33 8.98
N GLU A 68 -9.23 18.70 9.79
CA GLU A 68 -9.96 17.78 10.66
C GLU A 68 -10.70 16.70 9.85
N PHE A 69 -11.33 17.07 8.74
CA PHE A 69 -11.94 16.13 7.80
C PHE A 69 -10.91 15.13 7.27
N LEU A 70 -9.75 15.60 6.78
CA LEU A 70 -8.70 14.71 6.28
C LEU A 70 -8.18 13.76 7.34
N HIS A 71 -8.02 14.21 8.59
CA HIS A 71 -7.60 13.34 9.70
C HIS A 71 -8.66 12.29 10.05
N SER A 72 -9.93 12.69 10.08
CA SER A 72 -11.04 11.85 10.54
C SER A 72 -11.46 10.80 9.52
N TYR A 73 -11.38 11.13 8.22
CA TYR A 73 -11.91 10.32 7.13
C TYR A 73 -10.83 9.73 6.20
N VAL A 74 -9.55 9.73 6.62
CA VAL A 74 -8.45 9.28 5.74
C VAL A 74 -8.64 7.85 5.25
N ASN A 75 -9.15 6.95 6.10
CA ASN A 75 -9.31 5.55 5.73
C ASN A 75 -10.42 5.41 4.69
N GLU A 76 -11.56 6.04 4.91
CA GLU A 76 -12.73 6.08 4.04
C GLU A 76 -12.38 6.71 2.69
N ILE A 77 -11.65 7.84 2.69
CA ILE A 77 -11.13 8.49 1.48
C ILE A 77 -10.28 7.51 0.67
N VAL A 78 -9.33 6.82 1.32
CA VAL A 78 -8.45 5.88 0.65
C VAL A 78 -9.23 4.69 0.07
N LEU A 79 -10.20 4.16 0.80
CA LEU A 79 -11.05 3.07 0.34
C LEU A 79 -11.91 3.49 -0.87
N ALA A 80 -12.55 4.66 -0.81
CA ALA A 80 -13.34 5.19 -1.91
C ALA A 80 -12.49 5.42 -3.17
N LEU A 81 -11.24 5.88 -3.02
CA LEU A 81 -10.28 5.99 -4.13
C LEU A 81 -9.89 4.62 -4.69
N CYS A 82 -9.70 3.60 -3.84
CA CYS A 82 -9.47 2.22 -4.28
C CYS A 82 -10.66 1.67 -5.07
N ASP A 83 -11.89 1.95 -4.65
CA ASP A 83 -13.09 1.50 -5.36
C ASP A 83 -13.25 2.24 -6.70
N CYS A 84 -12.92 3.54 -6.76
CA CYS A 84 -12.83 4.28 -8.02
C CYS A 84 -11.80 3.70 -8.99
N ILE A 85 -10.61 3.35 -8.51
CA ILE A 85 -9.57 2.69 -9.31
C ILE A 85 -10.08 1.32 -9.80
N HIS A 86 -10.69 0.55 -8.90
CA HIS A 86 -11.23 -0.78 -9.22
C HIS A 86 -12.28 -0.71 -10.33
N GLY A 87 -13.28 0.15 -10.15
CA GLY A 87 -14.37 0.34 -11.09
C GLY A 87 -13.92 0.94 -12.41
N ALA A 88 -12.94 1.85 -12.41
CA ALA A 88 -12.42 2.45 -13.63
C ALA A 88 -11.66 1.45 -14.51
N PHE A 89 -11.10 0.39 -13.91
CA PHE A 89 -10.56 -0.78 -14.62
C PHE A 89 -11.62 -1.83 -14.97
N TYR A 90 -12.90 -1.55 -14.74
CA TYR A 90 -14.05 -2.44 -15.00
C TYR A 90 -13.97 -3.78 -14.26
N ALA A 91 -13.63 -3.74 -12.97
CA ALA A 91 -13.51 -4.94 -12.14
C ALA A 91 -12.59 -6.03 -12.74
N GLY A 92 -11.61 -5.63 -13.57
CA GLY A 92 -10.69 -6.56 -14.23
C GLY A 92 -11.21 -7.16 -15.54
N ASN A 93 -12.28 -6.62 -16.12
CA ASN A 93 -12.68 -6.97 -17.48
C ASN A 93 -11.71 -6.30 -18.49
N ALA A 94 -10.76 -7.09 -18.99
CA ALA A 94 -9.74 -6.62 -19.94
C ALA A 94 -10.31 -6.17 -21.29
N GLU A 95 -11.53 -6.61 -21.66
CA GLU A 95 -12.18 -6.26 -22.93
C GLU A 95 -12.76 -4.83 -22.91
N LYS A 96 -13.14 -4.33 -21.74
CA LYS A 96 -13.66 -2.95 -21.58
C LYS A 96 -12.50 -1.97 -21.41
N ARG A 97 -12.50 -0.88 -22.19
CA ARG A 97 -11.50 0.19 -22.09
C ARG A 97 -11.65 0.95 -20.78
N PRO A 98 -10.59 1.18 -19.98
CA PRO A 98 -10.70 1.86 -18.69
C PRO A 98 -11.24 3.30 -18.79
N GLU A 99 -11.94 3.74 -17.74
CA GLU A 99 -12.38 5.12 -17.55
C GLU A 99 -11.20 6.02 -17.16
N MET A 100 -10.40 6.39 -18.16
CA MET A 100 -9.09 7.04 -17.98
C MET A 100 -9.15 8.32 -17.13
N TYR A 101 -10.21 9.12 -17.26
CA TYR A 101 -10.36 10.35 -16.48
C TYR A 101 -10.47 10.05 -14.98
N ILE A 102 -11.43 9.21 -14.58
CA ILE A 102 -11.63 8.82 -13.18
C ILE A 102 -10.40 8.07 -12.65
N LEU A 103 -9.82 7.20 -13.48
CA LEU A 103 -8.62 6.46 -13.11
C LEU A 103 -7.44 7.39 -12.79
N ALA A 104 -7.14 8.33 -13.67
CA ALA A 104 -6.01 9.24 -13.53
C ALA A 104 -6.15 10.12 -12.29
N ILE A 105 -7.34 10.71 -12.07
CA ILE A 105 -7.57 11.57 -10.91
C ILE A 105 -7.58 10.76 -9.60
N SER A 106 -8.12 9.53 -9.59
CA SER A 106 -8.15 8.68 -8.39
C SER A 106 -6.74 8.25 -7.96
N ILE A 107 -5.91 7.76 -8.89
CA ILE A 107 -4.51 7.38 -8.58
C ILE A 107 -3.70 8.61 -8.15
N THR A 108 -3.91 9.75 -8.81
CA THR A 108 -3.21 10.99 -8.47
C THR A 108 -3.60 11.47 -7.07
N THR A 109 -4.89 11.49 -6.76
CA THR A 109 -5.41 11.87 -5.44
C THR A 109 -4.87 10.94 -4.37
N LEU A 110 -4.92 9.62 -4.58
CA LEU A 110 -4.36 8.62 -3.68
C LEU A 110 -2.86 8.85 -3.41
N THR A 111 -2.10 9.19 -4.46
CA THR A 111 -0.68 9.52 -4.31
C THR A 111 -0.46 10.78 -3.47
N VAL A 112 -1.33 11.78 -3.57
CA VAL A 112 -1.25 13.00 -2.75
C VAL A 112 -1.65 12.71 -1.31
N VAL A 113 -2.66 11.85 -1.06
CA VAL A 113 -3.01 11.38 0.29
C VAL A 113 -1.76 10.81 0.99
N PHE A 114 -1.02 9.91 0.34
CA PHE A 114 0.18 9.31 0.92
C PHE A 114 1.35 10.29 1.16
N ASN A 115 1.31 11.49 0.59
CA ASN A 115 2.31 12.53 0.84
C ASN A 115 1.81 13.65 1.77
N SER A 116 0.55 13.64 2.17
CA SER A 116 -0.03 14.68 3.01
C SER A 116 0.39 14.49 4.47
N GLU A 117 0.76 15.60 5.12
CA GLU A 117 1.11 15.61 6.55
C GLU A 117 -0.12 15.38 7.45
N ALA A 118 -1.33 15.60 6.92
CA ALA A 118 -2.59 15.31 7.62
C ALA A 118 -2.86 13.79 7.76
N VAL A 119 -2.13 12.94 7.03
CA VAL A 119 -2.32 11.49 7.05
C VAL A 119 -1.40 10.86 8.10
N THR A 120 -1.84 10.86 9.35
CA THR A 120 -1.05 10.37 10.49
C THR A 120 -1.37 8.95 10.93
N SER A 121 -2.54 8.42 10.54
CA SER A 121 -3.07 7.13 11.03
C SER A 121 -3.89 6.40 9.96
N MET A 122 -3.21 5.73 9.02
CA MET A 122 -3.85 4.73 8.17
C MET A 122 -3.91 3.40 8.92
N GLN A 123 -5.08 2.79 8.94
CA GLN A 123 -5.29 1.49 9.58
C GLN A 123 -4.72 0.37 8.70
N ARG A 124 -4.32 -0.74 9.34
CA ARG A 124 -3.68 -1.87 8.64
C ARG A 124 -4.55 -2.47 7.53
N TYR A 125 -5.85 -2.61 7.75
CA TYR A 125 -6.75 -3.13 6.72
C TYR A 125 -6.85 -2.19 5.50
N THR A 126 -6.74 -0.87 5.71
CA THR A 126 -6.70 0.12 4.63
C THR A 126 -5.41 -0.04 3.82
N VAL A 127 -4.27 -0.18 4.48
CA VAL A 127 -2.97 -0.42 3.83
C VAL A 127 -3.01 -1.72 3.02
N GLU A 128 -3.54 -2.79 3.59
CA GLU A 128 -3.74 -4.08 2.93
C GLU A 128 -4.62 -3.94 1.67
N ARG A 129 -5.77 -3.25 1.80
CA ARG A 129 -6.71 -3.02 0.69
C ARG A 129 -6.07 -2.22 -0.45
N VAL A 130 -5.25 -1.20 -0.14
CA VAL A 130 -4.51 -0.42 -1.14
C VAL A 130 -3.47 -1.29 -1.84
N LEU A 131 -2.68 -2.06 -1.08
CA LEU A 131 -1.68 -2.95 -1.65
C LEU A 131 -2.33 -3.95 -2.62
N LEU A 132 -3.41 -4.59 -2.21
CA LEU A 132 -4.18 -5.51 -3.05
C LEU A 132 -4.65 -4.82 -4.34
N GLU A 133 -5.24 -3.63 -4.23
CA GLU A 133 -5.74 -2.89 -5.40
C GLU A 133 -4.61 -2.53 -6.37
N LEU A 134 -3.57 -1.85 -5.88
CA LEU A 134 -2.48 -1.35 -6.72
C LEU A 134 -1.70 -2.50 -7.36
N CYS A 135 -1.36 -3.54 -6.59
CA CYS A 135 -0.66 -4.71 -7.12
C CYS A 135 -1.50 -5.43 -8.18
N SER A 136 -2.79 -5.64 -7.94
CA SER A 136 -3.66 -6.27 -8.93
C SER A 136 -3.77 -5.47 -10.23
N LYS A 137 -3.88 -4.13 -10.15
CA LYS A 137 -3.93 -3.31 -11.37
C LYS A 137 -2.60 -3.22 -12.08
N ILE A 138 -1.47 -3.27 -11.38
CA ILE A 138 -0.14 -3.41 -11.99
C ILE A 138 -0.07 -4.69 -12.84
N MET A 139 -0.68 -5.77 -12.36
CA MET A 139 -0.77 -7.07 -13.02
C MET A 139 -1.90 -7.16 -14.07
N ASP A 140 -2.52 -6.05 -14.46
CA ASP A 140 -3.50 -6.04 -15.55
C ASP A 140 -2.80 -6.40 -16.87
N PRO A 141 -3.32 -7.33 -17.69
CA PRO A 141 -2.66 -7.77 -18.94
C PRO A 141 -2.32 -6.64 -19.91
N ARG A 142 -3.08 -5.54 -19.89
CA ARG A 142 -2.82 -4.36 -20.74
C ARG A 142 -1.58 -3.60 -20.29
N LEU A 143 -1.23 -3.74 -19.01
CA LEU A 143 -0.13 -3.04 -18.37
C LEU A 143 1.15 -3.90 -18.21
N GLU A 144 1.02 -5.22 -18.10
CA GLU A 144 2.14 -6.13 -17.83
C GLU A 144 3.32 -5.96 -18.80
N LYS A 145 3.05 -5.68 -20.08
CA LYS A 145 4.08 -5.41 -21.10
C LYS A 145 4.97 -4.21 -20.79
N PHE A 146 4.55 -3.32 -19.89
CA PHE A 146 5.33 -2.17 -19.46
C PHE A 146 6.27 -2.47 -18.31
N SER A 147 6.17 -3.63 -17.66
CA SER A 147 7.10 -4.04 -16.58
C SER A 147 8.55 -4.00 -17.01
N GLN A 148 8.85 -4.48 -18.22
CA GLN A 148 10.17 -4.47 -18.83
C GLN A 148 10.56 -3.11 -19.42
N LYS A 149 9.59 -2.20 -19.61
CA LYS A 149 9.76 -0.91 -20.28
C LYS A 149 9.77 0.29 -19.33
N ALA A 150 9.39 0.09 -18.07
CA ALA A 150 9.17 1.15 -17.12
C ALA A 150 10.45 1.91 -16.73
N SER A 151 11.60 1.24 -16.81
CA SER A 151 12.94 1.79 -16.56
C SER A 151 13.56 2.46 -17.79
N LEU A 152 12.98 2.29 -18.98
CA LEU A 152 13.52 2.88 -20.20
C LEU A 152 13.26 4.40 -20.24
N PRO A 153 14.24 5.22 -20.65
CA PRO A 153 14.03 6.63 -20.92
C PRO A 153 12.89 6.86 -21.93
N ALA A 154 12.10 7.92 -21.73
CA ALA A 154 10.97 8.23 -22.61
C ALA A 154 11.37 8.41 -24.09
N THR A 155 12.63 8.77 -24.35
CA THR A 155 13.23 8.94 -25.67
C THR A 155 13.47 7.62 -26.42
N GLU A 156 13.52 6.48 -25.72
CA GLU A 156 13.80 5.16 -26.29
C GLU A 156 12.52 4.33 -26.52
N LEU A 157 11.37 4.90 -26.19
CA LEU A 157 10.08 4.22 -26.24
C LEU A 157 9.27 4.68 -27.44
N THR A 158 9.29 3.91 -28.52
CA THR A 158 8.31 4.04 -29.60
C THR A 158 7.00 3.40 -29.14
N VAL A 159 6.08 4.21 -28.64
CA VAL A 159 4.76 3.77 -28.15
C VAL A 159 3.65 4.53 -28.88
N THR A 160 2.54 3.84 -29.16
CA THR A 160 1.34 4.50 -29.67
C THR A 160 0.74 5.46 -28.62
N PRO A 161 -0.10 6.45 -28.99
CA PRO A 161 -0.75 7.33 -28.02
C PRO A 161 -1.56 6.56 -26.95
N GLU A 162 -2.19 5.45 -27.33
CA GLU A 162 -2.94 4.58 -26.41
C GLU A 162 -1.99 3.86 -25.45
N GLU A 163 -0.89 3.28 -25.95
CA GLU A 163 0.13 2.67 -25.10
C GLU A 163 0.81 3.67 -24.17
N ASN A 164 1.00 4.90 -24.60
CA ASN A 164 1.54 5.96 -23.76
C ASN A 164 0.59 6.26 -22.57
N ARG A 165 -0.73 6.25 -22.79
CA ARG A 165 -1.71 6.40 -21.69
C ARG A 165 -1.61 5.26 -20.69
N TYR A 166 -1.56 4.01 -21.16
CA TYR A 166 -1.40 2.86 -20.28
C TYR A 166 -0.04 2.86 -19.55
N LEU A 167 1.04 3.27 -20.20
CA LEU A 167 2.35 3.45 -19.57
C LEU A 167 2.32 4.51 -18.46
N MET A 168 1.61 5.63 -18.68
CA MET A 168 1.43 6.66 -17.66
C MET A 168 0.65 6.14 -16.45
N VAL A 169 -0.43 5.37 -16.69
CA VAL A 169 -1.19 4.70 -15.62
C VAL A 169 -0.30 3.73 -14.86
N TYR A 170 0.46 2.89 -15.54
CA TYR A 170 1.41 1.96 -14.92
C TYR A 170 2.42 2.70 -14.04
N LYS A 171 3.04 3.77 -14.55
CA LYS A 171 3.98 4.60 -13.78
C LYS A 171 3.31 5.26 -12.57
N ALA A 172 2.06 5.69 -12.69
CA ALA A 172 1.30 6.29 -11.61
C ALA A 172 0.97 5.27 -10.50
N LEU A 173 0.54 4.05 -10.87
CA LEU A 173 0.30 2.95 -9.92
C LEU A 173 1.56 2.59 -9.14
N TYR A 174 2.70 2.43 -9.84
CA TYR A 174 3.99 2.17 -9.19
C TYR A 174 4.42 3.29 -8.26
N LYS A 175 4.20 4.54 -8.67
CA LYS A 175 4.50 5.71 -7.83
C LYS A 175 3.64 5.71 -6.57
N ALA A 176 2.35 5.43 -6.67
CA ALA A 176 1.43 5.34 -5.53
C ALA A 176 1.87 4.23 -4.56
N MET A 177 2.14 3.03 -5.08
CA MET A 177 2.61 1.87 -4.30
C MET A 177 3.93 2.19 -3.58
N ARG A 178 4.90 2.78 -4.29
CA ARG A 178 6.17 3.21 -3.70
C ARG A 178 5.95 4.21 -2.57
N LYS A 179 5.07 5.20 -2.77
CA LYS A 179 4.76 6.20 -1.74
C LYS A 179 4.11 5.59 -0.51
N LEU A 180 3.19 4.65 -0.68
CA LEU A 180 2.63 3.89 0.43
C LEU A 180 3.73 3.21 1.25
N THR A 181 4.62 2.45 0.61
CA THR A 181 5.67 1.69 1.31
C THR A 181 6.78 2.56 1.92
N GLU A 182 6.98 3.77 1.41
CA GLU A 182 7.98 4.74 1.92
C GLU A 182 7.44 5.61 3.06
N ARG A 183 6.15 5.99 3.02
CA ARG A 183 5.56 7.00 3.92
C ARG A 183 4.72 6.40 5.03
N ALA A 184 4.05 5.28 4.79
CA ALA A 184 3.33 4.61 5.85
C ALA A 184 4.32 4.07 6.89
N LYS A 185 3.90 4.03 8.16
CA LYS A 185 4.73 3.48 9.24
C LYS A 185 5.06 2.03 8.89
N ALA A 186 6.35 1.69 8.93
CA ALA A 186 6.79 0.34 8.60
C ALA A 186 6.08 -0.72 9.47
N GLY A 187 5.79 -0.39 10.74
CA GLY A 187 5.02 -1.24 11.66
C GLY A 187 3.55 -1.51 11.25
N ASP A 188 2.99 -0.75 10.32
CA ASP A 188 1.67 -1.00 9.74
C ASP A 188 1.75 -1.67 8.37
N VAL A 189 2.78 -1.33 7.56
CA VAL A 189 2.98 -1.93 6.23
C VAL A 189 3.38 -3.39 6.33
N TYR A 190 4.31 -3.74 7.24
CA TYR A 190 4.80 -5.12 7.39
C TYR A 190 3.69 -6.12 7.66
N PRO A 191 2.86 -5.92 8.71
CA PRO A 191 1.72 -6.77 8.96
C PRO A 191 0.77 -6.89 7.78
N SER A 192 0.51 -5.77 7.12
CA SER A 192 -0.44 -5.73 6.00
C SER A 192 0.07 -6.56 4.81
N VAL A 193 1.38 -6.52 4.52
CA VAL A 193 1.99 -7.33 3.45
C VAL A 193 1.96 -8.82 3.80
N ILE A 194 2.31 -9.19 5.03
CA ILE A 194 2.31 -10.61 5.47
C ILE A 194 0.88 -11.17 5.46
N ASN A 195 -0.08 -10.44 6.01
CA ASN A 195 -1.49 -10.82 6.01
C ASN A 195 -2.05 -10.97 4.59
N LEU A 196 -1.73 -10.02 3.70
CA LEU A 196 -2.15 -10.08 2.30
C LEU A 196 -1.58 -11.33 1.63
N LEU A 197 -0.29 -11.61 1.82
CA LEU A 197 0.35 -12.79 1.25
C LEU A 197 -0.27 -14.08 1.79
N GLN A 198 -0.57 -14.13 3.09
CA GLN A 198 -1.28 -15.25 3.69
C GLN A 198 -2.65 -15.45 3.03
N ARG A 199 -3.46 -14.40 2.89
CA ARG A 199 -4.78 -14.47 2.25
C ARG A 199 -4.71 -14.88 0.78
N LEU A 200 -3.69 -14.42 0.05
CA LEU A 200 -3.45 -14.84 -1.34
C LEU A 200 -3.18 -16.34 -1.43
N MET A 201 -2.36 -16.88 -0.52
CA MET A 201 -2.07 -18.32 -0.44
C MET A 201 -3.29 -19.18 -0.07
N HIS A 202 -4.25 -18.62 0.66
CA HIS A 202 -5.50 -19.29 1.04
C HIS A 202 -6.64 -19.08 0.02
N ASN A 203 -6.40 -18.33 -1.05
CA ASN A 203 -7.42 -17.92 -2.01
C ASN A 203 -8.55 -17.05 -1.41
N ASP A 204 -8.26 -16.32 -0.34
CA ASP A 204 -9.21 -15.51 0.44
C ASP A 204 -9.31 -14.05 -0.05
N VAL A 205 -8.97 -13.79 -1.31
CA VAL A 205 -9.07 -12.47 -1.95
C VAL A 205 -10.03 -12.44 -3.14
N GLY A 206 -10.74 -13.52 -3.42
CA GLY A 206 -11.81 -13.58 -4.43
C GLY A 206 -11.28 -13.39 -5.86
N GLU A 207 -11.86 -12.44 -6.61
CA GLU A 207 -11.55 -12.25 -8.04
C GLU A 207 -10.11 -11.76 -8.32
N TYR A 208 -9.39 -11.30 -7.29
CA TYR A 208 -8.08 -10.68 -7.46
C TYR A 208 -6.96 -11.67 -7.85
N ASN A 209 -7.04 -12.93 -7.42
CA ASN A 209 -6.02 -13.96 -7.63
C ASN A 209 -6.51 -15.13 -8.49
N LYS A 210 -7.66 -15.00 -9.15
CA LYS A 210 -8.27 -16.07 -9.99
C LYS A 210 -7.35 -16.62 -11.08
N ASN A 211 -6.39 -15.82 -11.54
CA ASN A 211 -5.46 -16.19 -12.61
C ASN A 211 -4.09 -16.65 -12.07
N ASP A 212 -3.83 -16.58 -10.76
CA ASP A 212 -2.50 -16.85 -10.21
C ASP A 212 -2.08 -18.29 -10.48
N THR A 213 -2.97 -19.28 -10.28
CA THR A 213 -2.65 -20.68 -10.58
C THR A 213 -2.25 -20.89 -12.04
N LEU A 214 -2.94 -20.24 -12.98
CA LEU A 214 -2.57 -20.30 -14.40
C LEU A 214 -1.21 -19.64 -14.64
N LYS A 215 -0.96 -18.47 -14.05
CA LYS A 215 0.31 -17.76 -14.18
C LYS A 215 1.48 -18.58 -13.64
N HIS A 216 1.33 -19.23 -12.49
CA HIS A 216 2.32 -20.15 -11.95
C HIS A 216 2.62 -21.32 -12.89
N LEU A 217 1.59 -21.91 -13.52
CA LEU A 217 1.77 -22.95 -14.53
C LEU A 217 2.52 -22.44 -15.77
N LEU A 218 2.25 -21.20 -16.18
CA LEU A 218 2.91 -20.54 -17.31
C LEU A 218 4.28 -19.94 -16.96
N LYS A 219 4.68 -20.00 -15.67
CA LYS A 219 5.88 -19.33 -15.13
C LYS A 219 5.86 -17.82 -15.38
N GLU A 220 4.67 -17.26 -15.40
CA GLU A 220 4.41 -15.83 -15.43
C GLU A 220 4.34 -15.27 -14.01
N ASP A 221 4.52 -13.97 -13.92
CA ASP A 221 4.50 -13.27 -12.64
C ASP A 221 3.07 -13.23 -12.08
N SER A 222 2.89 -13.73 -10.86
CA SER A 222 1.60 -13.78 -10.16
C SER A 222 1.47 -12.70 -9.09
N LEU A 223 0.26 -12.47 -8.59
CA LEU A 223 0.01 -11.44 -7.59
C LEU A 223 0.74 -11.74 -6.27
N ASP A 224 0.75 -12.98 -5.82
CA ASP A 224 1.50 -13.42 -4.64
C ASP A 224 3.01 -13.22 -4.78
N GLN A 225 3.58 -13.47 -5.97
CA GLN A 225 4.99 -13.22 -6.24
C GLN A 225 5.32 -11.73 -6.16
N LEU A 226 4.45 -10.86 -6.71
CA LEU A 226 4.63 -9.41 -6.62
C LEU A 226 4.58 -8.93 -5.16
N VAL A 227 3.60 -9.40 -4.37
CA VAL A 227 3.48 -9.06 -2.94
C VAL A 227 4.67 -9.58 -2.13
N GLY A 228 5.13 -10.80 -2.41
CA GLY A 228 6.34 -11.38 -1.80
C GLY A 228 7.61 -10.57 -2.08
N ARG A 229 7.77 -10.05 -3.31
CA ARG A 229 8.89 -9.15 -3.64
C ARG A 229 8.80 -7.82 -2.90
N ILE A 230 7.60 -7.29 -2.68
CA ILE A 230 7.41 -6.07 -1.87
C ILE A 230 7.86 -6.32 -0.43
N LEU A 231 7.52 -7.47 0.16
CA LEU A 231 8.01 -7.86 1.50
C LEU A 231 9.53 -7.85 1.57
N LEU A 232 10.20 -8.49 0.60
CA LEU A 232 11.67 -8.53 0.55
C LEU A 232 12.27 -7.14 0.39
N LYS A 233 11.70 -6.31 -0.49
CA LYS A 233 12.19 -4.95 -0.69
C LYS A 233 12.06 -4.11 0.56
N LEU A 234 10.89 -4.15 1.21
CA LEU A 234 10.65 -3.46 2.48
C LEU A 234 11.67 -3.91 3.54
N THR A 235 11.97 -5.21 3.58
CA THR A 235 12.93 -5.81 4.50
C THR A 235 14.36 -5.41 4.26
N ASN A 236 14.78 -5.35 3.00
CA ASN A 236 16.08 -4.79 2.66
C ASN A 236 16.17 -3.30 3.01
N ILE A 237 15.12 -2.51 2.79
CA ILE A 237 15.12 -1.08 3.14
C ILE A 237 15.26 -0.89 4.65
N GLN A 238 14.50 -1.63 5.46
CA GLN A 238 14.58 -1.52 6.92
C GLN A 238 15.92 -2.01 7.47
N ALA A 239 16.42 -3.14 6.98
CA ALA A 239 17.69 -3.70 7.42
C ALA A 239 18.89 -2.79 7.10
N ASN A 240 18.81 -2.01 6.02
CA ASN A 240 19.84 -1.05 5.60
C ASN A 240 19.60 0.39 6.07
N SER A 241 18.57 0.63 6.89
CA SER A 241 18.31 1.96 7.45
C SER A 241 19.34 2.32 8.54
N LEU A 242 19.45 3.61 8.87
CA LEU A 242 20.37 4.08 9.93
C LEU A 242 20.05 3.46 11.30
N ALA A 243 18.77 3.17 11.56
CA ALA A 243 18.29 2.52 12.76
C ALA A 243 17.38 1.34 12.37
N PRO A 244 17.96 0.15 12.12
CA PRO A 244 17.21 -0.98 11.60
C PRO A 244 16.01 -1.36 12.47
N PHE A 245 14.85 -1.43 11.81
CA PHE A 245 13.56 -1.80 12.40
C PHE A 245 13.15 -0.98 13.63
N GLU A 246 13.60 0.28 13.71
CA GLU A 246 13.15 1.19 14.76
C GLU A 246 11.63 1.45 14.65
N GLY A 247 10.93 1.42 15.80
CA GLY A 247 9.48 1.62 15.85
C GLY A 247 8.63 0.46 15.28
N ILE A 248 9.24 -0.66 14.92
CA ILE A 248 8.55 -1.87 14.47
C ILE A 248 8.43 -2.86 15.63
N ASP A 249 7.22 -3.38 15.85
CA ASP A 249 6.96 -4.47 16.79
C ASP A 249 7.49 -5.79 16.22
N ILE A 250 8.73 -6.13 16.58
CA ILE A 250 9.42 -7.34 16.09
C ILE A 250 8.69 -8.62 16.52
N PHE A 251 8.23 -8.70 17.77
CA PHE A 251 7.46 -9.85 18.24
C PHE A 251 6.18 -10.02 17.39
N GLY A 252 5.43 -8.94 17.18
CA GLY A 252 4.24 -8.96 16.34
C GLY A 252 4.51 -9.45 14.91
N VAL A 253 5.61 -8.99 14.29
CA VAL A 253 6.03 -9.45 12.96
C VAL A 253 6.39 -10.93 12.95
N LEU A 254 7.18 -11.39 13.92
CA LEU A 254 7.59 -12.79 14.00
C LEU A 254 6.40 -13.72 14.30
N MET A 255 5.42 -13.27 15.09
CA MET A 255 4.18 -14.00 15.32
C MET A 255 3.31 -14.11 14.07
N GLN A 256 3.30 -13.08 13.22
CA GLN A 256 2.63 -13.17 11.91
C GLN A 256 3.35 -14.10 10.95
N MET A 257 4.68 -14.09 10.94
CA MET A 257 5.46 -15.08 10.19
C MET A 257 5.19 -16.50 10.69
N HIS A 258 5.09 -16.70 12.01
CA HIS A 258 4.66 -17.97 12.60
C HIS A 258 3.26 -18.38 12.10
N GLY A 259 2.29 -17.47 12.13
CA GLY A 259 0.94 -17.72 11.62
C GLY A 259 0.95 -18.10 10.12
N PHE A 260 1.74 -17.40 9.32
CA PHE A 260 1.93 -17.71 7.90
C PHE A 260 2.48 -19.13 7.70
N PHE A 261 3.63 -19.47 8.31
CA PHE A 261 4.22 -20.80 8.16
C PHE A 261 3.32 -21.93 8.70
N SER A 262 2.53 -21.66 9.73
CA SER A 262 1.65 -22.67 10.34
C SER A 262 0.39 -22.95 9.52
N THR A 263 -0.01 -22.02 8.66
CA THR A 263 -1.26 -22.10 7.88
C THR A 263 -1.03 -22.42 6.41
N LEU A 264 0.21 -22.34 5.93
CA LEU A 264 0.54 -22.72 4.55
C LEU A 264 0.05 -24.15 4.21
N PRO A 265 -0.68 -24.33 3.09
CA PRO A 265 -1.02 -25.65 2.61
C PRO A 265 0.27 -26.44 2.36
N ARG A 266 0.49 -27.55 3.09
CA ARG A 266 1.67 -28.43 2.91
C ARG A 266 1.67 -29.22 1.59
N ALA A 267 0.71 -28.95 0.71
CA ALA A 267 0.64 -29.58 -0.59
C ALA A 267 1.74 -29.00 -1.48
N GLU A 268 2.51 -29.86 -2.14
CA GLU A 268 3.56 -29.56 -3.13
C GLU A 268 2.98 -28.83 -4.35
N VAL A 269 2.55 -27.59 -4.14
CA VAL A 269 2.02 -26.71 -5.16
C VAL A 269 3.05 -25.61 -5.32
N MET A 270 3.63 -25.47 -6.51
CA MET A 270 4.68 -24.47 -6.83
C MET A 270 4.38 -23.05 -6.33
N MET A 271 3.10 -22.70 -6.16
CA MET A 271 2.64 -21.42 -5.56
C MET A 271 3.12 -21.23 -4.12
N VAL A 272 3.06 -22.28 -3.31
CA VAL A 272 3.43 -22.27 -1.89
C VAL A 272 4.93 -22.07 -1.73
N ASP A 273 5.73 -22.67 -2.62
CA ASP A 273 7.18 -22.64 -2.52
C ASP A 273 7.74 -21.22 -2.67
N ILE A 274 7.26 -20.43 -3.64
CA ILE A 274 7.80 -19.09 -3.88
C ILE A 274 7.41 -18.10 -2.77
N ALA A 275 6.17 -18.15 -2.30
CA ALA A 275 5.73 -17.31 -1.18
C ALA A 275 6.47 -17.69 0.11
N ASN A 276 6.69 -18.99 0.34
CA ASN A 276 7.47 -19.51 1.45
C ASN A 276 8.94 -19.06 1.37
N ASP A 277 9.58 -19.16 0.21
CA ASP A 277 10.97 -18.72 -0.01
C ASP A 277 11.14 -17.21 0.26
N ASN A 278 10.19 -16.39 -0.20
CA ASN A 278 10.18 -14.95 0.09
C ASN A 278 10.02 -14.68 1.59
N MET A 279 9.15 -15.43 2.29
CA MET A 279 8.96 -15.29 3.73
C MET A 279 10.19 -15.71 4.53
N GLN A 280 10.82 -16.84 4.18
CA GLN A 280 12.05 -17.32 4.80
C GLN A 280 13.20 -16.35 4.56
N SER A 281 13.33 -15.82 3.34
CA SER A 281 14.32 -14.81 2.99
C SER A 281 14.10 -13.51 3.77
N ALA A 282 12.86 -13.08 3.96
CA ALA A 282 12.55 -11.92 4.80
C ALA A 282 12.93 -12.17 6.27
N LEU A 283 12.56 -13.34 6.83
CA LEU A 283 12.93 -13.75 8.18
C LEU A 283 14.45 -13.75 8.38
N LYS A 284 15.20 -14.28 7.41
CA LYS A 284 16.66 -14.28 7.41
C LYS A 284 17.24 -12.86 7.51
N ILE A 285 16.78 -11.94 6.66
CA ILE A 285 17.27 -10.56 6.65
C ILE A 285 16.96 -9.86 7.99
N ILE A 286 15.77 -10.11 8.56
CA ILE A 286 15.38 -9.58 9.88
C ILE A 286 16.34 -10.10 10.95
N ALA A 287 16.53 -11.42 11.03
CA ALA A 287 17.40 -12.05 12.02
C ALA A 287 18.85 -11.57 11.88
N GLU A 288 19.39 -11.52 10.67
CA GLU A 288 20.74 -11.03 10.38
C GLU A 288 20.96 -9.60 10.84
N SER A 289 20.00 -8.72 10.56
CA SER A 289 20.08 -7.31 10.92
C SER A 289 19.94 -7.10 12.42
N LEU A 290 18.95 -7.74 13.05
CA LEU A 290 18.66 -7.55 14.47
C LEU A 290 19.68 -8.22 15.39
N THR A 291 20.22 -9.39 15.02
CA THR A 291 21.30 -10.03 15.78
C THR A 291 22.54 -9.13 15.85
N LYS A 292 22.82 -8.36 14.78
CA LYS A 292 23.96 -7.43 14.73
C LYS A 292 23.71 -6.12 15.45
N THR A 293 22.47 -5.61 15.41
CA THR A 293 22.17 -4.24 15.83
C THR A 293 21.42 -4.14 17.16
N ARG A 294 20.55 -5.10 17.47
CA ARG A 294 19.64 -5.11 18.62
C ARG A 294 19.44 -6.52 19.20
N PRO A 295 20.53 -7.25 19.55
CA PRO A 295 20.47 -8.68 19.89
C PRO A 295 19.54 -8.98 21.08
N SER A 296 19.60 -8.20 22.15
CA SER A 296 18.78 -8.42 23.35
C SER A 296 17.27 -8.27 23.09
N ALA A 297 16.88 -7.30 22.26
CA ALA A 297 15.48 -7.10 21.89
C ALA A 297 14.96 -8.24 20.99
N PHE A 298 15.82 -8.74 20.11
CA PHE A 298 15.51 -9.88 19.26
C PHE A 298 15.37 -11.17 20.07
N GLU A 299 16.32 -11.47 20.97
CA GLU A 299 16.26 -12.62 21.87
C GLU A 299 15.00 -12.61 22.75
N ALA A 300 14.65 -11.45 23.31
CA ALA A 300 13.42 -11.29 24.09
C ALA A 300 12.19 -11.60 23.24
N SER A 301 12.11 -11.09 22.01
CA SER A 301 11.01 -11.36 21.09
C SER A 301 10.91 -12.84 20.72
N MET A 302 12.06 -13.51 20.51
CA MET A 302 12.13 -14.93 20.17
C MET A 302 11.66 -15.84 21.30
N LYS A 303 11.91 -15.46 22.56
CA LYS A 303 11.50 -16.24 23.74
C LYS A 303 9.98 -16.40 23.85
N ASP A 304 9.23 -15.39 23.43
CA ASP A 304 7.77 -15.37 23.52
C ASP A 304 7.08 -16.07 22.34
N ILE A 305 7.84 -16.44 21.30
CA ILE A 305 7.34 -17.24 20.17
C ILE A 305 7.22 -18.71 20.59
N PRO A 306 6.11 -19.40 20.28
CA PRO A 306 5.93 -20.82 20.61
C PRO A 306 7.14 -21.67 20.20
N SER A 307 7.65 -22.51 21.10
CA SER A 307 8.86 -23.32 20.86
C SER A 307 8.72 -24.32 19.71
N THR A 308 7.49 -24.67 19.32
CA THR A 308 7.17 -25.52 18.16
C THR A 308 7.05 -24.74 16.86
N SER A 309 7.28 -23.42 16.89
CA SER A 309 7.17 -22.56 15.72
C SER A 309 8.23 -22.91 14.67
N LEU A 310 7.80 -22.97 13.41
CA LEU A 310 8.72 -23.09 12.27
C LEU A 310 9.70 -21.92 12.17
N VAL A 311 9.40 -20.76 12.77
CA VAL A 311 10.33 -19.63 12.86
C VAL A 311 11.61 -20.04 13.59
N HIS A 312 11.51 -20.78 14.71
CA HIS A 312 12.69 -21.30 15.42
C HIS A 312 13.44 -22.29 14.54
N GLN A 313 12.75 -23.27 13.95
CA GLN A 313 13.38 -24.28 13.11
C GLN A 313 14.17 -23.66 11.93
N ILE A 314 13.53 -22.73 11.21
CA ILE A 314 14.12 -22.06 10.05
C ILE A 314 15.36 -21.24 10.47
N LEU A 315 15.31 -20.56 11.62
CA LEU A 315 16.45 -19.80 12.15
C LEU A 315 17.58 -20.71 12.66
N ASP A 316 17.25 -21.83 13.30
CA ASP A 316 18.20 -22.84 13.75
C ASP A 316 18.95 -23.45 12.57
N GLU A 317 18.24 -23.82 11.49
CA GLU A 317 18.82 -24.32 10.23
C GLU A 317 19.77 -23.30 9.58
N MET A 318 19.50 -22.01 9.78
CA MET A 318 20.35 -20.91 9.33
C MET A 318 21.49 -20.54 10.28
N GLY A 319 21.61 -21.21 11.44
CA GLY A 319 22.69 -21.00 12.40
C GLY A 319 22.44 -19.91 13.45
N TYR A 320 21.21 -19.39 13.57
CA TYR A 320 20.82 -18.41 14.60
C TYR A 320 20.32 -19.06 15.91
N GLY A 321 20.25 -20.40 15.95
CA GLY A 321 19.64 -21.19 17.02
C GLY A 321 20.47 -21.44 18.27
N GLN A 322 21.71 -20.95 18.36
CA GLN A 322 22.62 -21.34 19.44
C GLN A 322 23.12 -20.16 20.26
N SER A 323 22.40 -19.90 21.34
CA SER A 323 22.98 -19.35 22.58
C SER A 323 22.42 -19.97 23.86
N HIS A 324 21.45 -20.90 23.81
CA HIS A 324 20.80 -21.46 25.01
C HIS A 324 20.66 -23.00 25.05
N ARG A 325 21.49 -23.73 24.31
CA ARG A 325 21.53 -25.21 24.41
C ARG A 325 22.84 -25.80 24.93
N GLN A 326 23.74 -24.98 25.47
CA GLN A 326 25.06 -25.44 25.95
C GLN A 326 25.21 -25.56 27.48
N ASP A 327 24.18 -25.26 28.26
CA ASP A 327 24.20 -25.46 29.72
C ASP A 327 23.15 -26.49 30.17
N ALA A 328 23.14 -27.69 29.57
CA ALA A 328 22.60 -28.92 30.17
C ALA A 328 22.73 -30.11 29.20
N ALA A 329 23.94 -30.67 29.04
CA ALA A 329 24.21 -32.12 28.95
C ALA A 329 25.64 -32.38 28.48
N GLU A 330 26.30 -33.29 29.18
CA GLU A 330 27.67 -33.79 29.01
C GLU A 330 27.97 -34.43 27.64
N PRO A 331 29.26 -34.59 27.28
CA PRO A 331 29.70 -34.88 25.92
C PRO A 331 29.63 -36.38 25.57
N GLY A 332 28.76 -36.72 24.61
CA GLY A 332 28.73 -38.02 23.94
C GLY A 332 29.44 -37.96 22.59
N LEU A 333 30.62 -38.59 22.51
CA LEU A 333 31.33 -38.90 21.27
C LEU A 333 30.49 -39.81 20.36
N HIS A 334 30.14 -39.36 19.15
CA HIS A 334 29.79 -40.27 18.05
C HIS A 334 30.34 -39.81 16.70
N PHE A 335 31.23 -40.67 16.19
CA PHE A 335 31.73 -40.78 14.82
C PHE A 335 30.62 -41.28 13.88
N GLY A 336 30.61 -40.85 12.62
CA GLY A 336 30.17 -41.68 11.49
C GLY A 336 29.08 -41.15 10.56
N GLU A 337 29.54 -40.61 9.43
CA GLU A 337 29.07 -40.87 8.05
C GLU A 337 27.71 -40.36 7.50
N ASN A 338 27.88 -39.56 6.42
CA ASN A 338 27.16 -39.51 5.15
C ASN A 338 25.66 -39.17 5.11
N SER A 339 25.36 -38.00 4.54
CA SER A 339 24.23 -37.84 3.60
C SER A 339 24.50 -36.77 2.54
N THR A 340 24.62 -37.27 1.31
CA THR A 340 24.20 -36.73 0.02
C THR A 340 24.00 -35.22 -0.16
N ARG A 341 24.88 -34.67 -1.02
CA ARG A 341 24.76 -33.39 -1.73
C ARG A 341 23.40 -33.25 -2.42
N PHE A 342 22.63 -32.23 -2.05
CA PHE A 342 21.64 -31.65 -2.95
C PHE A 342 22.31 -30.55 -3.77
N THR A 343 22.36 -30.77 -5.09
CA THR A 343 22.77 -29.76 -6.07
C THR A 343 21.70 -28.68 -6.13
N ALA A 344 22.03 -27.49 -5.63
CA ALA A 344 21.25 -26.28 -5.79
C ALA A 344 21.13 -25.93 -7.27
N VAL A 345 19.93 -26.04 -7.83
CA VAL A 345 19.57 -25.39 -9.10
C VAL A 345 19.16 -23.97 -8.73
N ALA A 346 20.05 -23.02 -9.01
CA ALA A 346 19.79 -21.60 -8.78
C ALA A 346 18.57 -21.13 -9.60
N PRO A 347 17.55 -20.52 -8.97
CA PRO A 347 16.55 -19.77 -9.71
C PRO A 347 17.25 -18.55 -10.32
N ARG A 348 17.00 -18.27 -11.60
CA ARG A 348 17.49 -17.08 -12.28
C ARG A 348 16.98 -15.83 -11.55
N ILE A 349 17.85 -15.22 -10.76
CA ILE A 349 17.66 -13.91 -10.17
C ILE A 349 17.69 -12.90 -11.32
N MET A 350 16.52 -12.37 -11.69
CA MET A 350 16.42 -11.21 -12.58
C MET A 350 16.46 -9.95 -11.70
N ASN A 351 17.67 -9.40 -11.53
CA ASN A 351 17.95 -8.16 -10.80
C ASN A 351 17.36 -6.93 -11.51
N HIS A 352 16.08 -6.63 -11.36
CA HIS A 352 15.55 -5.34 -11.85
C HIS A 352 14.63 -4.67 -10.83
N PHE A 353 15.22 -4.31 -9.70
CA PHE A 353 14.75 -3.24 -8.81
C PHE A 353 15.88 -2.24 -8.54
N ASP A 354 16.72 -1.96 -9.53
CA ASP A 354 17.76 -0.94 -9.42
C ASP A 354 17.27 0.41 -9.97
N GLY A 355 17.27 1.41 -9.09
CA GLY A 355 16.85 2.77 -9.39
C GLY A 355 17.71 3.74 -8.58
N GLY A 356 18.71 4.28 -9.26
CA GLY A 356 19.81 5.10 -8.74
C GLY A 356 19.45 6.11 -7.65
N LEU A 357 20.32 6.15 -6.65
CA LEU A 357 20.51 7.28 -5.75
C LEU A 357 20.96 8.49 -6.57
N ALA A 358 20.06 9.46 -6.82
CA ALA A 358 20.44 10.80 -7.22
C ALA A 358 20.30 11.72 -6.00
N ALA A 359 21.46 12.10 -5.46
CA ALA A 359 21.60 13.03 -4.35
C ALA A 359 21.28 14.49 -4.75
N ASN A 360 20.70 15.21 -3.79
CA ASN A 360 20.45 16.64 -3.64
C ASN A 360 21.04 17.64 -4.65
N SER A 361 20.22 18.64 -5.00
CA SER A 361 20.62 20.04 -4.82
C SER A 361 19.41 20.90 -4.47
N CYS A 362 19.28 21.20 -3.17
CA CYS A 362 18.42 22.26 -2.67
C CYS A 362 19.12 23.60 -2.96
N ARG A 363 18.50 24.44 -3.79
CA ARG A 363 18.89 25.85 -3.89
C ARG A 363 17.71 26.69 -3.42
N GLY A 364 17.83 27.14 -2.17
CA GLY A 364 16.91 28.08 -1.57
C GLY A 364 17.02 29.45 -2.23
N THR A 365 15.87 30.06 -2.48
CA THR A 365 15.75 31.50 -2.67
C THR A 365 14.65 31.96 -1.73
N ALA A 366 15.07 32.59 -0.64
CA ALA A 366 14.21 33.26 0.31
C ALA A 366 13.53 34.44 -0.39
N GLY A 367 12.20 34.43 -0.40
CA GLY A 367 11.35 35.57 -0.74
C GLY A 367 10.37 35.76 0.41
N SER A 368 10.78 36.53 1.41
CA SER A 368 9.92 36.99 2.51
C SER A 368 8.90 38.00 2.00
N VAL A 369 7.61 37.75 2.20
CA VAL A 369 6.52 38.73 2.06
C VAL A 369 5.59 38.53 3.27
N PRO A 370 5.13 39.63 3.92
CA PRO A 370 4.77 39.61 5.33
C PRO A 370 3.40 38.99 5.63
N ARG A 371 3.32 38.34 6.80
CA ARG A 371 2.08 37.97 7.49
C ARG A 371 1.28 39.25 7.81
N THR A 372 0.19 39.48 7.09
CA THR A 372 -0.96 40.21 7.62
C THR A 372 -1.93 39.19 8.21
N SER A 373 -1.81 38.99 9.52
CA SER A 373 -2.83 38.38 10.36
C SER A 373 -3.98 39.37 10.54
N THR A 374 -4.98 39.29 9.67
CA THR A 374 -6.34 39.75 9.96
C THR A 374 -7.17 38.52 10.31
N SER A 375 -7.32 38.27 11.61
CA SER A 375 -8.27 37.33 12.17
C SER A 375 -9.69 37.90 12.00
N THR A 376 -10.29 37.67 10.84
CA THR A 376 -11.74 37.74 10.68
C THR A 376 -12.28 36.35 10.97
N SER A 377 -13.06 36.22 12.04
CA SER A 377 -13.86 35.05 12.34
C SER A 377 -14.91 34.88 11.24
N THR A 378 -14.55 34.19 10.15
CA THR A 378 -15.51 33.74 9.14
C THR A 378 -16.38 32.66 9.76
N THR A 379 -17.69 32.81 9.59
CA THR A 379 -18.69 31.88 10.11
C THR A 379 -18.60 30.54 9.39
N THR A 380 -18.99 29.44 10.05
CA THR A 380 -19.02 28.07 9.49
C THR A 380 -19.74 27.99 8.14
N SER A 381 -20.79 28.80 7.95
CA SER A 381 -21.51 28.96 6.70
C SER A 381 -20.68 29.55 5.55
N GLU A 382 -19.80 30.52 5.83
CA GLU A 382 -18.95 31.15 4.82
C GLU A 382 -17.83 30.21 4.34
N GLN A 383 -17.33 29.34 5.21
CA GLN A 383 -16.33 28.32 4.84
C GLN A 383 -16.91 27.27 3.90
N LEU A 384 -18.12 26.77 4.20
CA LEU A 384 -18.83 25.83 3.33
C LEU A 384 -19.22 26.46 2.00
N GLU A 385 -19.64 27.73 2.00
CA GLU A 385 -19.94 28.44 0.75
C GLU A 385 -18.69 28.66 -0.09
N ASN A 386 -17.55 28.99 0.53
CA ASN A 386 -16.27 29.10 -0.19
C ASN A 386 -15.85 27.75 -0.80
N LEU A 387 -16.03 26.63 -0.08
CA LEU A 387 -15.79 25.30 -0.65
C LEU A 387 -16.72 25.02 -1.84
N ARG A 388 -18.02 25.35 -1.72
CA ARG A 388 -18.98 25.20 -2.82
C ARG A 388 -18.60 26.06 -4.02
N GLU A 389 -18.19 27.31 -3.81
CA GLU A 389 -17.70 28.20 -4.85
C GLU A 389 -16.43 27.65 -5.52
N ARG A 390 -15.46 27.14 -4.74
CA ARG A 390 -14.25 26.47 -5.27
C ARG A 390 -14.59 25.23 -6.10
N LEU A 391 -15.55 24.42 -5.64
CA LEU A 391 -16.05 23.26 -6.38
C LEU A 391 -16.76 23.69 -7.68
N GLN A 392 -17.55 24.76 -7.65
CA GLN A 392 -18.21 25.31 -8.84
C GLN A 392 -17.20 25.87 -9.85
N MET A 393 -16.17 26.58 -9.39
CA MET A 393 -15.08 27.11 -10.22
C MET A 393 -14.26 25.99 -10.87
N SER A 394 -14.08 24.86 -10.18
CA SER A 394 -13.40 23.68 -10.74
C SER A 394 -14.14 23.05 -11.93
N ARG A 395 -15.46 23.32 -12.09
CA ARG A 395 -16.28 22.84 -13.21
C ARG A 395 -15.91 23.47 -14.56
N HIS A 396 -15.18 24.58 -14.56
CA HIS A 396 -14.81 25.32 -15.78
C HIS A 396 -13.44 24.94 -16.35
N PHE A 397 -12.68 24.07 -15.67
CA PHE A 397 -11.45 23.49 -16.19
C PHE A 397 -11.73 22.06 -16.66
N ASN A 398 -12.01 21.91 -17.97
CA ASN A 398 -12.07 20.65 -18.69
C ASN A 398 -11.02 20.63 -19.80
#